data_AF-A0A9W6NMR4-F1
#
_entry.id   AF-A0A9W6NMR4-F1
#
_cell.length_a   1.000
_cell.length_b   1.000
_cell.length_c   1.000
_cell.angle_alpha   90.00
_cell.angle_beta   90.00
_cell.angle_gamma   90.00
#
_symmetry.space_group_name_H-M   'P 1'
#
loop_
_entity.id
_entity.type
_entity.pdbx_description
1 polymer ?
#
loop_
_entity_poly.entity_id
_entity_poly.type
_entity_poly.pdbx_seq_one_letter_code
_entity_poly.pdbx_strand_id
1 'polypeptide(L)'
;MTTTHAAPRASRSRTRGLARLAVAVACALTVAPLFAAAGAWLGWRGAPALPSDPAALQLLSAAIPGAQCAVTGRHEAPFDYEHPDEPLTWLVGNDDYNAGGVELLATGTTAAGLRAGLAAQGWHTADDPTIDGYAASRGRWALEFRAGDAGGVAIALGHAEPAPVTPLTVAGYALGLAAGALLARRARRAARSALTAGLLVLVPGTVLTTGDLLWALTLPADVTTPAAWGDYLFFGVRLLTTAGVLLLAAAVTLSLRPARPVPPAT
;
A
#
# COMPACT_ATOMS: atom_id res chain seq x y z
N MET A 1 -42.44 -12.84 52.51
CA MET A 1 -42.83 -12.34 51.16
C MET A 1 -41.65 -11.58 50.60
N THR A 2 -40.91 -12.18 49.66
CA THR A 2 -39.71 -11.59 49.06
C THR A 2 -40.04 -11.31 47.60
N THR A 3 -40.36 -10.05 47.29
CA THR A 3 -40.59 -9.59 45.92
C THR A 3 -39.25 -9.49 45.21
N THR A 4 -38.90 -10.53 44.47
CA THR A 4 -37.73 -10.56 43.59
C THR A 4 -38.00 -9.64 42.40
N HIS A 5 -37.52 -8.40 42.45
CA HIS A 5 -37.56 -7.48 41.31
C HIS A 5 -36.68 -8.04 40.18
N ALA A 6 -37.32 -8.66 39.19
CA ALA A 6 -36.65 -9.09 37.97
C ALA A 6 -36.15 -7.87 37.19
N ALA A 7 -34.85 -7.63 37.22
CA ALA A 7 -34.21 -6.58 36.44
C ALA A 7 -34.49 -6.75 34.93
N PRO A 8 -34.66 -5.64 34.18
CA PRO A 8 -35.17 -5.65 32.82
C PRO A 8 -34.21 -6.33 31.83
N ARG A 9 -34.66 -7.45 31.23
CA ARG A 9 -33.92 -8.22 30.20
C ARG A 9 -33.62 -7.43 28.92
N ALA A 10 -34.30 -6.32 28.67
CA ALA A 10 -34.17 -5.53 27.44
C ALA A 10 -32.76 -4.92 27.24
N SER A 11 -32.09 -4.48 28.31
CA SER A 11 -30.79 -3.78 28.21
C SER A 11 -29.64 -4.68 27.73
N ARG A 12 -29.65 -5.97 28.11
CA ARG A 12 -28.61 -6.95 27.74
C ARG A 12 -28.61 -7.35 26.27
N SER A 13 -29.73 -7.15 25.56
CA SER A 13 -29.84 -7.50 24.14
C SER A 13 -29.18 -6.46 23.24
N ARG A 14 -29.42 -5.17 23.51
CA ARG A 14 -28.87 -4.04 22.75
C ARG A 14 -27.35 -3.98 22.84
N THR A 15 -26.78 -4.14 24.04
CA THR A 15 -25.32 -4.11 24.25
C THR A 15 -24.60 -5.21 23.49
N ARG A 16 -25.17 -6.43 23.43
CA ARG A 16 -24.62 -7.54 22.64
C ARG A 16 -24.70 -7.29 21.13
N GLY A 17 -25.76 -6.64 20.67
CA GLY A 17 -25.90 -6.25 19.26
C GLY A 17 -24.83 -5.24 18.84
N LEU A 18 -24.66 -4.18 19.63
CA LEU A 18 -23.65 -3.15 19.40
C LEU A 18 -22.23 -3.71 19.44
N ALA A 19 -21.91 -4.55 20.42
CA ALA A 19 -20.59 -5.18 20.49
C ALA A 19 -20.28 -6.05 19.26
N ARG A 20 -21.27 -6.79 18.74
CA ARG A 20 -21.10 -7.60 17.51
C ARG A 20 -20.89 -6.72 16.29
N LEU A 21 -21.63 -5.63 16.17
CA LEU A 21 -21.47 -4.67 15.09
C LEU A 21 -20.08 -4.03 15.13
N ALA A 22 -19.64 -3.58 16.31
CA ALA A 22 -18.31 -2.99 16.49
C ALA A 22 -17.19 -3.95 16.07
N VAL A 23 -17.27 -5.23 16.47
CA VAL A 23 -16.30 -6.25 16.04
C VAL A 23 -16.36 -6.47 14.52
N ALA A 24 -17.54 -6.52 13.92
CA ALA A 24 -17.68 -6.69 12.48
C ALA A 24 -17.10 -5.51 11.70
N VAL A 25 -17.35 -4.28 12.15
CA VAL A 25 -16.79 -3.05 11.58
C VAL A 25 -15.27 -3.05 11.72
N ALA A 26 -14.74 -3.34 12.91
CA ALA A 26 -13.29 -3.43 13.13
C ALA A 26 -12.65 -4.47 12.21
N CYS A 27 -13.22 -5.68 12.11
CA CYS A 27 -12.73 -6.71 11.19
C CYS A 27 -12.76 -6.23 9.73
N ALA A 28 -13.86 -5.60 9.29
CA ALA A 28 -14.01 -5.09 7.93
C ALA A 28 -12.96 -4.01 7.62
N LEU A 29 -12.78 -3.04 8.51
CA LEU A 29 -11.81 -1.96 8.34
C LEU A 29 -10.35 -2.41 8.41
N THR A 30 -10.04 -3.50 9.11
CA THR A 30 -8.70 -4.09 9.10
C THR A 30 -8.42 -4.91 7.83
N VAL A 31 -9.42 -5.64 7.33
CA VAL A 31 -9.26 -6.50 6.15
C VAL A 31 -9.35 -5.72 4.84
N ALA A 32 -10.10 -4.61 4.80
CA ALA A 32 -10.28 -3.82 3.58
C ALA A 32 -8.96 -3.27 3.00
N PRO A 33 -8.06 -2.64 3.78
CA PRO A 33 -6.80 -2.13 3.23
C PRO A 33 -5.86 -3.22 2.72
N LEU A 34 -5.87 -4.44 3.31
CA LEU A 34 -5.11 -5.58 2.77
C LEU A 34 -5.58 -5.99 1.37
N PHE A 35 -6.90 -6.02 1.15
CA PHE A 35 -7.43 -6.33 -0.18
C PHE A 35 -7.25 -5.16 -1.15
N ALA A 36 -7.30 -3.91 -0.67
CA ALA A 36 -7.00 -2.73 -1.47
C ALA A 36 -5.54 -2.76 -1.96
N ALA A 37 -4.59 -3.03 -1.05
CA ALA A 37 -3.18 -3.28 -1.32
C ALA A 37 -2.98 -4.38 -2.37
N ALA A 38 -3.67 -5.52 -2.23
CA ALA A 38 -3.62 -6.61 -3.21
C ALA A 38 -4.19 -6.20 -4.57
N GLY A 39 -5.29 -5.43 -4.60
CA GLY A 39 -5.89 -4.89 -5.82
C GLY A 39 -4.96 -3.92 -6.53
N ALA A 40 -4.33 -3.01 -5.78
CA ALA A 40 -3.33 -2.08 -6.28
C ALA A 40 -2.15 -2.85 -6.90
N TRP A 41 -1.60 -3.82 -6.17
CA TRP A 41 -0.49 -4.66 -6.65
C TRP A 41 -0.85 -5.38 -7.96
N LEU A 42 -2.07 -5.93 -8.06
CA LEU A 42 -2.55 -6.55 -9.30
C LEU A 42 -2.64 -5.55 -10.46
N GLY A 43 -3.05 -4.31 -10.20
CA GLY A 43 -3.08 -3.26 -11.22
C GLY A 43 -1.71 -2.94 -11.81
N TRP A 44 -0.68 -3.01 -10.98
CA TRP A 44 0.72 -2.82 -11.38
C TRP A 44 1.31 -3.98 -12.19
N ARG A 45 0.72 -5.18 -12.14
CA ARG A 45 1.17 -6.32 -12.96
C ARG A 45 1.01 -6.11 -14.46
N GLY A 46 0.17 -5.16 -14.86
CA GLY A 46 -0.01 -4.75 -16.25
C GLY A 46 0.89 -3.62 -16.72
N ALA A 47 1.79 -3.10 -15.86
CA ALA A 47 2.71 -2.05 -16.24
C ALA A 47 3.63 -2.53 -17.39
N PRO A 48 3.86 -1.71 -18.44
CA PRO A 48 4.82 -2.05 -19.48
C PRO A 48 6.24 -2.08 -18.91
N ALA A 49 7.20 -2.61 -19.68
CA ALA A 49 8.60 -2.52 -19.29
C ALA A 49 9.08 -1.05 -19.24
N LEU A 50 10.06 -0.79 -18.37
CA LEU A 50 10.79 0.48 -18.33
C LEU A 50 11.45 0.77 -19.69
N PRO A 51 11.69 2.05 -20.04
CA PRO A 51 12.38 2.39 -21.27
C PRO A 51 13.81 1.88 -21.17
N SER A 52 14.47 1.55 -22.28
CA SER A 52 15.89 1.23 -22.29
C SER A 52 16.74 2.45 -21.91
N ASP A 53 17.98 2.25 -21.46
CA ASP A 53 18.87 3.37 -21.07
C ASP A 53 19.02 4.43 -22.18
N PRO A 54 19.23 4.07 -23.47
CA PRO A 54 19.27 5.06 -24.53
C PRO A 54 17.95 5.83 -24.70
N ALA A 55 16.81 5.17 -24.53
CA ALA A 55 15.49 5.80 -24.62
C ALA A 55 15.22 6.73 -23.42
N ALA A 56 15.63 6.34 -22.21
CA ALA A 56 15.55 7.17 -21.01
C ALA A 56 16.41 8.45 -21.17
N LEU A 57 17.66 8.30 -21.63
CA LEU A 57 18.54 9.43 -21.94
C LEU A 57 17.97 10.32 -23.04
N GLN A 58 17.35 9.75 -24.08
CA GLN A 58 16.72 10.52 -25.15
C GLN A 58 15.52 11.35 -24.63
N LEU A 59 14.69 10.78 -23.75
CA LEU A 59 13.57 11.50 -23.14
C LEU A 59 14.05 12.73 -22.36
N LEU A 60 15.16 12.61 -21.63
CA LEU A 60 15.68 13.66 -20.77
C LEU A 60 16.51 14.70 -21.53
N SER A 61 17.39 14.26 -22.43
CA SER A 61 18.25 15.15 -23.24
C SER A 61 17.43 16.09 -24.13
N ALA A 62 16.25 15.67 -24.57
CA ALA A 62 15.32 16.56 -25.25
C ALA A 62 14.92 17.71 -24.31
N ALA A 63 14.54 17.40 -23.06
CA ALA A 63 13.98 18.36 -22.11
C ALA A 63 15.01 19.38 -21.59
N ILE A 64 16.30 19.06 -21.60
CA ILE A 64 17.37 20.00 -21.23
C ILE A 64 18.49 20.04 -22.27
N PRO A 65 18.39 20.91 -23.29
CA PRO A 65 19.47 21.11 -24.24
C PRO A 65 20.76 21.55 -23.53
N GLY A 66 21.85 20.80 -23.72
CA GLY A 66 23.17 21.12 -23.17
C GLY A 66 23.48 20.49 -21.81
N ALA A 67 22.53 19.84 -21.14
CA ALA A 67 22.82 19.05 -19.95
C ALA A 67 23.51 17.73 -20.34
N GLN A 68 24.47 17.30 -19.52
CA GLN A 68 25.03 15.95 -19.62
C GLN A 68 24.19 15.03 -18.76
N CYS A 69 23.65 13.98 -19.37
CA CYS A 69 22.84 12.98 -18.68
C CYS A 69 23.55 11.63 -18.70
N ALA A 70 23.59 10.95 -17.57
CA ALA A 70 24.11 9.60 -17.44
C ALA A 70 23.12 8.73 -16.65
N VAL A 71 23.01 7.45 -17.01
CA VAL A 71 22.28 6.47 -16.21
C VAL A 71 23.21 6.02 -15.07
N THR A 72 22.70 6.06 -13.85
CA THR A 72 23.43 5.69 -12.63
C THR A 72 22.95 4.38 -12.04
N GLY A 73 21.70 4.00 -12.29
CA GLY A 73 21.06 2.82 -11.72
C GLY A 73 19.82 2.40 -12.51
N ARG A 74 19.38 1.16 -12.31
CA ARG A 74 18.16 0.60 -12.92
C ARG A 74 17.57 -0.48 -12.03
N HIS A 75 16.28 -0.36 -11.75
CA HIS A 75 15.49 -1.30 -10.96
C HIS A 75 14.31 -1.78 -11.82
N GLU A 76 14.42 -2.99 -12.40
CA GLU A 76 13.42 -3.53 -13.33
C GLU A 76 12.15 -4.06 -12.65
N ALA A 77 12.25 -4.45 -11.39
CA ALA A 77 11.09 -4.93 -10.65
C ALA A 77 10.09 -3.78 -10.50
N PRO A 78 8.78 -4.00 -10.76
CA PRO A 78 7.78 -2.95 -10.61
C PRO A 78 7.82 -2.30 -9.23
N PHE A 79 8.09 -3.12 -8.20
CA PHE A 79 8.42 -2.69 -6.85
C PHE A 79 9.39 -3.67 -6.20
N ASP A 80 10.42 -3.17 -5.54
CA ASP A 80 11.37 -3.96 -4.78
C ASP A 80 12.02 -3.14 -3.68
N TYR A 81 12.78 -3.82 -2.82
CA TYR A 81 13.68 -3.16 -1.90
C TYR A 81 14.93 -2.67 -2.62
N GLU A 82 15.53 -1.58 -2.12
CA GLU A 82 16.85 -1.11 -2.60
C GLU A 82 17.93 -2.19 -2.43
N HIS A 83 17.85 -2.98 -1.36
CA HIS A 83 18.78 -4.07 -1.05
C HIS A 83 18.04 -5.40 -0.88
N PRO A 84 17.56 -6.01 -1.99
CA PRO A 84 16.71 -7.20 -1.92
C PRO A 84 17.49 -8.46 -1.54
N ASP A 85 18.82 -8.46 -1.68
CA ASP A 85 19.67 -9.61 -1.37
C ASP A 85 19.96 -9.78 0.13
N GLU A 86 19.58 -8.80 0.96
CA GLU A 86 19.77 -8.88 2.40
C GLU A 86 18.75 -9.82 3.05
N PRO A 87 19.17 -10.88 3.77
CA PRO A 87 18.24 -11.84 4.37
C PRO A 87 17.25 -11.22 5.36
N LEU A 88 17.67 -10.15 6.04
CA LEU A 88 16.83 -9.46 7.03
C LEU A 88 15.67 -8.70 6.35
N THR A 89 15.93 -8.10 5.18
CA THR A 89 14.92 -7.40 4.36
C THR A 89 13.72 -8.30 4.05
N TRP A 90 13.95 -9.58 3.78
CA TRP A 90 12.87 -10.55 3.53
C TRP A 90 11.97 -10.82 4.75
N LEU A 91 12.52 -10.71 5.96
CA LEU A 91 11.80 -11.04 7.19
C LEU A 91 11.09 -9.83 7.79
N VAL A 92 11.80 -8.71 7.91
CA VAL A 92 11.31 -7.52 8.61
C VAL A 92 10.97 -6.36 7.68
N GLY A 93 11.30 -6.45 6.39
CA GLY A 93 11.15 -5.35 5.44
C GLY A 93 12.36 -4.42 5.43
N ASN A 94 12.24 -3.34 4.66
CA ASN A 94 13.14 -2.19 4.68
C ASN A 94 12.28 -0.91 4.59
N ASP A 95 12.84 0.25 4.91
CA ASP A 95 12.20 1.54 4.63
C ASP A 95 12.16 1.87 3.14
N ASP A 96 13.14 1.40 2.37
CA ASP A 96 13.22 1.64 0.93
C ASP A 96 12.54 0.56 0.08
N TYR A 97 11.21 0.47 0.17
CA TYR A 97 10.40 -0.35 -0.75
C TYR A 97 9.71 0.53 -1.80
N ASN A 98 10.35 0.65 -2.96
CA ASN A 98 10.01 1.68 -3.94
C ASN A 98 9.65 1.07 -5.31
N ALA A 99 9.03 1.90 -6.16
CA ALA A 99 8.76 1.52 -7.54
C ALA A 99 10.06 1.36 -8.34
N GLY A 100 10.07 0.44 -9.29
CA GLY A 100 11.16 0.30 -10.24
C GLY A 100 11.32 1.54 -11.11
N GLY A 101 12.56 1.88 -11.45
CA GLY A 101 12.87 3.04 -12.26
C GLY A 101 14.27 2.97 -12.87
N VAL A 102 14.51 3.90 -13.79
CA VAL A 102 15.84 4.21 -14.32
C VAL A 102 16.32 5.46 -13.61
N GLU A 103 17.46 5.36 -12.92
CA GLU A 103 18.06 6.49 -12.23
C GLU A 103 19.03 7.20 -13.17
N LEU A 104 18.88 8.52 -13.25
CA LEU A 104 19.70 9.37 -14.08
C LEU A 104 20.27 10.52 -13.26
N LEU A 105 21.48 10.94 -13.63
CA LEU A 105 22.09 12.17 -13.16
C LEU A 105 22.21 13.16 -14.31
N ALA A 106 21.62 14.35 -14.15
CA ALA A 106 21.77 15.46 -15.08
C ALA A 106 22.69 16.54 -14.49
N THR A 107 23.79 16.84 -15.18
CA THR A 107 24.72 17.93 -14.83
C THR A 107 24.68 19.06 -15.85
N GLY A 108 25.14 20.24 -15.47
CA GLY A 108 25.07 21.44 -16.32
C GLY A 108 23.66 22.07 -16.39
N THR A 109 22.77 21.67 -15.48
CA THR A 109 21.42 22.21 -15.33
C THR A 109 21.11 22.49 -13.86
N THR A 110 20.04 23.25 -13.61
CA THR A 110 19.43 23.40 -12.28
C THR A 110 18.09 22.67 -12.24
N ALA A 111 17.58 22.39 -11.03
CA ALA A 111 16.24 21.84 -10.85
C ALA A 111 15.16 22.71 -11.52
N ALA A 112 15.26 24.04 -11.39
CA ALA A 112 14.35 24.99 -12.02
C ALA A 112 14.46 24.99 -13.56
N GLY A 113 15.69 24.91 -14.10
CA GLY A 113 15.92 24.82 -15.55
C GLY A 113 15.34 23.55 -16.16
N LEU A 114 15.53 22.41 -15.49
CA LEU A 114 14.94 21.13 -15.90
C LEU A 114 13.40 21.16 -15.85
N ARG A 115 12.81 21.72 -14.78
CA ARG A 115 11.36 21.86 -14.67
C ARG A 115 10.78 22.67 -15.82
N ALA A 116 11.38 23.82 -16.13
CA ALA A 116 10.97 24.68 -17.23
C ALA A 116 11.10 23.97 -18.59
N GLY A 117 12.19 23.23 -18.80
CA GLY A 117 12.44 22.45 -20.01
C GLY A 117 11.43 21.32 -20.21
N LEU A 118 11.11 20.57 -19.15
CA LEU A 118 10.06 19.54 -19.16
C LEU A 118 8.69 20.13 -19.46
N ALA A 119 8.32 21.22 -18.79
CA ALA A 119 7.04 21.91 -19.05
C ALA A 119 6.94 22.37 -20.51
N ALA A 120 8.02 22.90 -21.09
CA ALA A 120 8.08 23.29 -22.50
C ALA A 120 7.89 22.10 -23.47
N GLN A 121 8.11 20.86 -23.01
CA GLN A 121 7.87 19.63 -23.75
C GLN A 121 6.53 18.96 -23.45
N GLY A 122 5.63 19.67 -22.76
CA GLY A 122 4.30 19.17 -22.43
C GLY A 122 4.30 18.12 -21.32
N TRP A 123 5.33 18.10 -20.46
CA TRP A 123 5.22 17.40 -19.18
C TRP A 123 4.40 18.23 -18.20
N HIS A 124 3.56 17.56 -17.43
CA HIS A 124 2.93 18.17 -16.26
C HIS A 124 3.93 18.16 -15.12
N THR A 125 4.16 19.29 -14.45
CA THR A 125 5.12 19.40 -13.36
C THR A 125 4.45 19.97 -12.12
N ALA A 126 4.58 19.31 -10.98
CA ALA A 126 4.08 19.78 -9.70
C ALA A 126 5.18 19.69 -8.64
N ASP A 127 5.12 20.59 -7.66
CA ASP A 127 5.89 20.40 -6.45
C ASP A 127 5.37 19.15 -5.75
N ASP A 128 6.29 18.28 -5.34
CA ASP A 128 5.94 17.01 -4.74
C ASP A 128 6.19 17.11 -3.23
N PRO A 129 5.14 17.09 -2.39
CA PRO A 129 5.30 17.21 -0.94
C PRO A 129 5.91 15.96 -0.30
N THR A 130 6.09 14.87 -1.07
CA THR A 130 6.61 13.58 -0.58
C THR A 130 8.12 13.47 -0.69
N ILE A 131 8.76 14.34 -1.48
CA ILE A 131 10.20 14.36 -1.72
C ILE A 131 10.74 15.78 -1.66
N ASP A 132 12.04 15.94 -1.38
CA ASP A 132 12.72 17.23 -1.45
C ASP A 132 13.00 17.62 -2.92
N GLY A 133 11.92 17.89 -3.67
CA GLY A 133 11.97 18.26 -5.08
C GLY A 133 10.62 18.43 -5.74
N TYR A 134 10.47 17.91 -6.94
CA TYR A 134 9.24 18.00 -7.72
C TYR A 134 9.00 16.70 -8.46
N ALA A 135 7.78 16.53 -8.98
CA ALA A 135 7.41 15.44 -9.85
C ALA A 135 7.07 15.97 -11.25
N ALA A 136 7.28 15.16 -12.27
CA ALA A 136 6.76 15.42 -13.60
C ALA A 136 6.16 14.17 -14.23
N SER A 137 5.06 14.31 -14.94
CA SER A 137 4.40 13.20 -15.62
C SER A 137 4.03 13.53 -17.07
N ARG A 138 4.11 12.52 -17.94
CA ARG A 138 3.67 12.61 -19.34
C ARG A 138 3.24 11.25 -19.86
N GLY A 139 1.93 11.10 -20.06
CA GLY A 139 1.34 9.82 -20.46
C GLY A 139 1.57 8.76 -19.38
N ARG A 140 2.37 7.74 -19.69
CA ARG A 140 2.66 6.62 -18.77
C ARG A 140 3.93 6.79 -17.95
N TRP A 141 4.64 7.89 -18.12
CA TRP A 141 5.94 8.12 -17.47
C TRP A 141 5.79 9.12 -16.33
N ALA A 142 6.51 8.84 -15.25
CA ALA A 142 6.68 9.73 -14.12
C ALA A 142 8.18 9.94 -13.89
N LEU A 143 8.54 11.15 -13.49
CA LEU A 143 9.88 11.57 -13.14
C LEU A 143 9.82 12.16 -11.74
N GLU A 144 10.68 11.68 -10.86
CA GLU A 144 10.92 12.28 -9.54
C GLU A 144 12.29 12.94 -9.55
N PHE A 145 12.37 14.17 -9.02
CA PHE A 145 13.59 14.96 -9.02
C PHE A 145 14.06 15.17 -7.59
N ARG A 146 15.34 14.92 -7.32
CA ARG A 146 15.99 15.25 -6.05
C ARG A 146 17.24 16.08 -6.32
N ALA A 147 17.56 17.02 -5.43
CA ALA A 147 18.84 17.70 -5.50
C ALA A 147 19.95 16.65 -5.35
N GLY A 148 20.86 16.56 -6.33
CA GLY A 148 21.94 15.58 -6.30
C GLY A 148 23.13 16.11 -5.49
N ASP A 149 23.72 15.25 -4.66
CA ASP A 149 24.88 15.60 -3.82
C ASP A 149 26.13 15.99 -4.63
N ALA A 150 26.21 15.55 -5.89
CA ALA A 150 27.36 15.74 -6.79
C ALA A 150 27.28 17.00 -7.67
N GLY A 151 26.46 17.99 -7.32
CA GLY A 151 26.32 19.22 -8.13
C GLY A 151 25.51 19.04 -9.42
N GLY A 152 24.56 18.10 -9.41
CA GLY A 152 23.62 17.84 -10.49
C GLY A 152 22.20 17.60 -9.96
N VAL A 153 21.29 17.20 -10.84
CA VAL A 153 19.92 16.81 -10.48
C VAL A 153 19.80 15.30 -10.63
N ALA A 154 19.49 14.61 -9.53
CA ALA A 154 19.18 13.19 -9.53
C ALA A 154 17.71 13.00 -9.95
N ILE A 155 17.48 12.03 -10.84
CA ILE A 155 16.21 11.85 -11.53
C ILE A 155 15.86 10.37 -11.51
N ALA A 156 14.71 10.01 -10.95
CA ALA A 156 14.16 8.67 -11.08
C ALA A 156 13.07 8.68 -12.16
N LEU A 157 13.32 8.00 -13.28
CA LEU A 157 12.33 7.77 -14.33
C LEU A 157 11.61 6.45 -14.10
N GLY A 158 10.36 6.55 -13.68
CA GLY A 158 9.48 5.41 -13.44
C GLY A 158 8.21 5.46 -14.28
N HIS A 159 7.30 4.55 -13.96
CA HIS A 159 5.95 4.58 -14.51
C HIS A 159 5.05 5.50 -13.69
N ALA A 160 4.19 6.25 -14.37
CA ALA A 160 3.00 6.79 -13.73
C ALA A 160 2.08 5.64 -13.31
N GLU A 161 1.25 5.85 -12.28
CA GLU A 161 0.30 4.83 -11.81
C GLU A 161 -0.52 4.28 -12.99
N PRO A 162 -0.47 2.96 -13.27
CA PRO A 162 -1.26 2.36 -14.32
C PRO A 162 -2.77 2.53 -14.08
N ALA A 163 -3.51 2.84 -15.14
CA ALA A 163 -4.97 3.05 -15.06
C ALA A 163 -5.78 1.95 -14.33
N PRO A 164 -5.39 0.65 -14.35
CA PRO A 164 -6.09 -0.38 -13.58
C PRO A 164 -5.91 -0.32 -12.07
N VAL A 165 -4.90 0.37 -11.54
CA VAL A 165 -4.55 0.36 -10.11
C VAL A 165 -5.70 0.91 -9.27
N THR A 166 -6.06 2.18 -9.45
CA THR A 166 -7.17 2.80 -8.72
C THR A 166 -8.47 1.97 -8.70
N PRO A 167 -9.06 1.53 -9.84
CA PRO A 167 -10.30 0.75 -9.79
C PRO A 167 -10.14 -0.62 -9.12
N LEU A 168 -8.98 -1.28 -9.26
CA LEU A 168 -8.71 -2.55 -8.58
C LEU A 168 -8.49 -2.35 -7.08
N THR A 169 -7.86 -1.25 -6.65
CA THR A 169 -7.73 -0.85 -5.25
C THR A 169 -9.12 -0.66 -4.62
N VAL A 170 -10.01 0.08 -5.29
CA VAL A 170 -11.39 0.31 -4.82
C VAL A 170 -12.19 -0.99 -4.75
N ALA A 171 -12.10 -1.83 -5.79
CA ALA A 171 -12.76 -3.14 -5.81
C ALA A 171 -12.23 -4.05 -4.70
N GLY A 172 -10.91 -4.08 -4.51
CA GLY A 172 -10.25 -4.79 -3.42
C GLY A 172 -10.76 -4.33 -2.07
N TYR A 173 -10.78 -3.02 -1.81
CA TYR A 173 -11.28 -2.45 -0.55
C TYR A 173 -12.72 -2.91 -0.25
N ALA A 174 -13.62 -2.83 -1.24
CA ALA A 174 -15.01 -3.28 -1.11
C ALA A 174 -15.12 -4.78 -0.81
N LEU A 175 -14.33 -5.61 -1.49
CA LEU A 175 -14.25 -7.05 -1.24
C LEU A 175 -13.73 -7.36 0.17
N GLY A 176 -12.72 -6.62 0.63
CA GLY A 176 -12.16 -6.79 1.97
C GLY A 176 -13.14 -6.37 3.07
N LEU A 177 -13.93 -5.32 2.87
CA LEU A 177 -15.03 -4.97 3.80
C LEU A 177 -16.02 -6.13 3.94
N ALA A 178 -16.46 -6.70 2.82
CA ALA A 178 -17.38 -7.83 2.80
C ALA A 178 -16.76 -9.07 3.46
N ALA A 179 -15.51 -9.39 3.14
CA ALA A 179 -14.77 -10.52 3.70
C ALA A 179 -14.59 -10.39 5.21
N GLY A 180 -14.17 -9.23 5.71
CA GLY A 180 -13.99 -8.96 7.14
C GLY A 180 -15.31 -9.04 7.92
N ALA A 181 -16.41 -8.50 7.37
CA ALA A 181 -17.73 -8.62 7.99
C ALA A 181 -18.21 -10.09 8.04
N LEU A 182 -18.01 -10.85 6.97
CA LEU A 182 -18.33 -12.29 6.93
C LEU A 182 -17.47 -13.09 7.92
N LEU A 183 -16.18 -12.78 8.03
CA LEU A 183 -15.26 -13.41 8.97
C LEU A 183 -15.72 -13.19 10.42
N ALA A 184 -16.05 -11.94 10.78
CA ALA A 184 -16.56 -11.62 12.11
C ALA A 184 -17.86 -12.38 12.45
N ARG A 185 -18.74 -12.55 11.46
CA ARG A 185 -20.00 -13.30 11.61
C ARG A 185 -19.78 -14.81 11.76
N ARG A 186 -18.81 -15.37 11.04
CA ARG A 186 -18.51 -16.82 11.02
C ARG A 186 -17.53 -17.26 12.12
N ALA A 187 -16.86 -16.32 12.77
CA ALA A 187 -15.88 -16.60 13.82
C ALA A 187 -16.49 -17.35 15.01
N ARG A 188 -16.25 -18.66 15.04
CA ARG A 188 -16.60 -19.53 16.17
C ARG A 188 -15.74 -19.20 17.37
N ARG A 189 -16.18 -19.60 18.58
CA ARG A 189 -15.45 -19.34 19.83
C ARG A 189 -13.98 -19.80 19.76
N ALA A 190 -13.71 -20.94 19.13
CA ALA A 190 -12.36 -21.48 18.94
C ALA A 190 -11.47 -20.66 17.98
N ALA A 191 -12.05 -19.87 17.07
CA ALA A 191 -11.32 -19.02 16.13
C ALA A 191 -11.16 -17.57 16.62
N ARG A 192 -11.86 -17.18 17.70
CA ARG A 192 -11.89 -15.78 18.17
C ARG A 192 -10.53 -15.29 18.67
N SER A 193 -9.76 -16.13 19.37
CA SER A 193 -8.43 -15.73 19.86
C SER A 193 -7.48 -15.43 18.70
N ALA A 194 -7.41 -16.33 17.72
CA ALA A 194 -6.61 -16.14 16.51
C ALA A 194 -7.07 -14.93 15.70
N LEU A 195 -8.38 -14.76 15.53
CA LEU A 195 -8.95 -13.59 14.84
C LEU A 195 -8.56 -12.29 15.55
N THR A 196 -8.83 -12.18 16.86
CA THR A 196 -8.52 -10.96 17.62
C THR A 196 -7.02 -10.67 17.61
N ALA A 197 -6.16 -11.69 17.82
CA ALA A 197 -4.72 -11.51 17.77
C ALA A 197 -4.25 -11.05 16.38
N GLY A 198 -4.76 -11.68 15.32
CA GLY A 198 -4.44 -11.29 13.94
C GLY A 198 -4.83 -9.86 13.62
N LEU A 199 -6.05 -9.45 14.01
CA LEU A 199 -6.52 -8.08 13.83
C LEU A 199 -5.67 -7.07 14.60
N LEU A 200 -5.35 -7.35 15.88
CA LEU A 200 -4.54 -6.46 16.71
C LEU A 200 -3.13 -6.28 16.13
N VAL A 201 -2.52 -7.36 15.66
CA VAL A 201 -1.19 -7.34 15.05
C VAL A 201 -1.21 -6.57 13.71
N LEU A 202 -2.33 -6.59 12.97
CA LEU A 202 -2.48 -5.84 11.72
C LEU A 202 -2.79 -4.35 11.89
N VAL A 203 -3.11 -3.89 13.10
CA VAL A 203 -3.49 -2.47 13.33
C VAL A 203 -2.43 -1.50 12.82
N PRO A 204 -1.12 -1.65 13.11
CA PRO A 204 -0.12 -0.68 12.66
C PRO A 204 -0.12 -0.49 11.15
N GLY A 205 0.03 -1.58 10.37
CA GLY A 205 0.01 -1.50 8.91
C GLY A 205 -1.33 -1.00 8.36
N THR A 206 -2.45 -1.39 8.97
CA THR A 206 -3.78 -0.90 8.56
C THR A 206 -3.91 0.61 8.75
N VAL A 207 -3.43 1.15 9.87
CA VAL A 207 -3.50 2.59 10.18
C VAL A 207 -2.63 3.37 9.21
N LEU A 208 -1.39 2.92 8.97
CA LEU A 208 -0.49 3.55 8.00
C LEU A 208 -1.10 3.54 6.60
N THR A 209 -1.48 2.36 6.08
CA THR A 209 -2.06 2.25 4.73
C THR A 209 -3.35 3.02 4.57
N THR A 210 -4.21 3.04 5.59
CA THR A 210 -5.44 3.85 5.52
C THR A 210 -5.12 5.34 5.52
N GLY A 211 -4.12 5.76 6.30
CA GLY A 211 -3.62 7.14 6.31
C GLY A 211 -3.12 7.56 4.94
N ASP A 212 -2.26 6.73 4.33
CA ASP A 212 -1.70 6.97 2.99
C ASP A 212 -2.78 7.01 1.92
N LEU A 213 -3.73 6.08 1.93
CA LEU A 213 -4.87 6.10 1.01
C LEU A 213 -5.72 7.36 1.16
N LEU A 214 -5.93 7.86 2.38
CA LEU A 214 -6.68 9.09 2.62
C LEU A 214 -5.88 10.34 2.22
N TRP A 215 -4.58 10.33 2.47
CA TRP A 215 -3.69 11.41 2.07
C TRP A 215 -3.54 11.49 0.55
N ALA A 216 -3.48 10.35 -0.14
CA ALA A 216 -3.49 10.26 -1.60
C ALA A 216 -4.71 10.96 -2.24
N LEU A 217 -5.88 10.96 -1.57
CA LEU A 217 -7.06 11.70 -2.04
C LEU A 217 -6.91 13.22 -2.00
N THR A 218 -5.89 13.72 -1.29
CA THR A 218 -5.58 15.15 -1.18
C THR A 218 -4.45 15.59 -2.11
N LEU A 219 -3.72 14.63 -2.69
CA LEU A 219 -2.62 14.93 -3.59
C LEU A 219 -3.14 15.38 -4.96
N PRO A 220 -2.42 16.30 -5.64
CA PRO A 220 -2.66 16.61 -7.04
C PRO A 220 -2.61 15.34 -7.90
N ALA A 221 -3.43 15.29 -8.96
CA ALA A 221 -3.53 14.10 -9.82
C ALA A 221 -2.25 13.79 -10.61
N ASP A 222 -1.29 14.70 -10.64
CA ASP A 222 0.01 14.58 -11.28
C ASP A 222 1.14 14.15 -10.34
N VAL A 223 0.87 14.02 -9.03
CA VAL A 223 1.80 13.45 -8.05
C VAL A 223 1.60 11.93 -7.98
N THR A 224 2.69 11.18 -8.09
CA THR A 224 2.64 9.72 -7.91
C THR A 224 2.36 9.41 -6.45
N THR A 225 1.26 8.70 -6.18
CA THR A 225 0.96 8.28 -4.81
C THR A 225 1.86 7.12 -4.40
N PRO A 226 2.30 7.03 -3.14
CA PRO A 226 2.96 5.84 -2.63
C PRO A 226 2.14 4.58 -2.91
N ALA A 227 2.82 3.46 -3.12
CA ALA A 227 2.12 2.20 -3.33
C ALA A 227 1.28 1.85 -2.09
N ALA A 228 -0.01 1.57 -2.28
CA ALA A 228 -0.93 1.26 -1.19
C ALA A 228 -0.54 0.01 -0.35
N TRP A 229 0.47 -0.73 -0.75
CA TRP A 229 1.01 -1.86 0.01
C TRP A 229 2.40 -1.59 0.60
N GLY A 230 2.99 -0.41 0.38
CA GLY A 230 4.31 -0.03 0.85
C GLY A 230 4.42 -0.09 2.38
N ASP A 231 3.44 0.44 3.10
CA ASP A 231 3.43 0.39 4.57
C ASP A 231 3.42 -1.03 5.14
N TYR A 232 2.79 -1.97 4.44
CA TYR A 232 2.79 -3.38 4.84
C TYR A 232 4.15 -4.05 4.64
N LEU A 233 5.05 -3.42 3.90
CA LEU A 233 6.39 -3.88 3.59
C LEU A 233 7.47 -3.07 4.31
N PHE A 234 7.11 -1.97 4.97
CA PHE A 234 7.99 -1.16 5.79
C PHE A 234 8.65 -1.95 6.93
N PHE A 235 9.87 -1.52 7.30
CA PHE A 235 10.67 -2.14 8.36
C PHE A 235 9.88 -2.36 9.66
N GLY A 236 9.89 -3.60 10.16
CA GLY A 236 9.13 -4.04 11.34
C GLY A 236 7.65 -4.30 11.08
N VAL A 237 6.99 -3.48 10.27
CA VAL A 237 5.56 -3.62 9.93
C VAL A 237 5.33 -4.88 9.09
N ARG A 238 6.27 -5.25 8.22
CA ARG A 238 6.19 -6.49 7.43
C ARG A 238 6.06 -7.74 8.28
N LEU A 239 6.85 -7.84 9.34
CA LEU A 239 6.83 -9.00 10.24
C LEU A 239 5.46 -9.12 10.93
N LEU A 240 4.96 -7.99 11.46
CA LEU A 240 3.64 -7.93 12.07
C LEU A 240 2.55 -8.29 11.05
N THR A 241 2.58 -7.69 9.87
CA THR A 241 1.60 -7.94 8.81
C THR A 241 1.56 -9.41 8.43
N THR A 242 2.73 -10.03 8.24
CA THR A 242 2.86 -11.46 7.93
C THR A 242 2.25 -12.32 9.03
N ALA A 243 2.62 -12.07 10.29
CA ALA A 243 2.07 -12.80 11.44
C ALA A 243 0.55 -12.62 11.57
N GLY A 244 0.06 -11.39 11.36
CA GLY A 244 -1.35 -11.05 11.38
C GLY A 244 -2.16 -11.76 10.30
N VAL A 245 -1.67 -11.77 9.05
CA VAL A 245 -2.29 -12.50 7.94
C VAL A 245 -2.33 -14.00 8.22
N LEU A 246 -1.25 -14.59 8.74
CA LEU A 246 -1.22 -16.00 9.12
C LEU A 246 -2.24 -16.34 10.20
N LEU A 247 -2.41 -15.47 11.21
CA LEU A 247 -3.41 -15.63 12.26
C LEU A 247 -4.84 -15.50 11.72
N LEU A 248 -5.10 -14.58 10.78
CA LEU A 248 -6.39 -14.48 10.09
C LEU A 248 -6.68 -15.75 9.27
N ALA A 249 -5.69 -16.28 8.55
CA ALA A 249 -5.83 -17.52 7.79
C ALA A 249 -6.13 -18.71 8.71
N ALA A 250 -5.46 -18.80 9.87
CA ALA A 250 -5.76 -19.79 10.89
C ALA A 250 -7.20 -19.64 11.44
N ALA A 251 -7.64 -18.41 11.70
CA ALA A 251 -9.01 -18.14 12.16
C ALA A 251 -10.07 -18.54 11.13
N VAL A 252 -9.84 -18.27 9.84
CA VAL A 252 -10.68 -18.74 8.74
C VAL A 252 -10.75 -20.27 8.75
N THR A 253 -9.59 -20.94 8.77
CA THR A 253 -9.49 -22.40 8.76
C THR A 253 -10.23 -23.03 9.93
N LEU A 254 -10.05 -22.49 11.15
CA LEU A 254 -10.74 -22.95 12.35
C LEU A 254 -12.26 -22.71 12.28
N SER A 255 -12.71 -21.65 11.61
CA SER A 255 -14.13 -21.33 11.45
C SER A 255 -14.84 -22.26 10.46
N LEU A 256 -14.10 -22.82 9.51
CA LEU A 256 -14.62 -23.76 8.51
C LEU A 256 -14.73 -25.21 9.02
N ARG A 257 -13.99 -25.60 10.07
CA ARG A 257 -14.05 -26.97 10.62
C ARG A 257 -15.48 -27.33 11.07
N PRO A 258 -16.03 -28.50 10.74
CA PRO A 258 -17.35 -28.90 11.21
C PRO A 258 -17.40 -28.94 12.75
N ALA A 259 -18.57 -28.67 13.34
CA ALA A 259 -18.73 -28.82 14.78
C ALA A 259 -18.51 -30.30 15.13
N ARG A 260 -17.67 -30.59 16.12
CA ARG A 260 -17.54 -31.97 16.61
C ARG A 260 -18.93 -32.43 17.07
N PRO A 261 -19.44 -33.58 16.59
CA PRO A 261 -20.70 -34.11 17.09
C PRO A 261 -20.58 -34.32 18.60
N VAL A 262 -21.58 -33.83 19.34
CA VAL A 262 -21.68 -34.09 20.78
C VAL A 262 -22.08 -35.57 20.89
N PRO A 263 -21.29 -36.44 21.55
CA PRO A 263 -21.68 -37.82 21.74
C PRO A 263 -23.02 -37.87 22.51
N PRO A 264 -23.91 -38.82 22.18
CA PRO A 264 -25.18 -38.96 22.89
C PRO A 264 -24.92 -39.17 24.39
N ALA A 265 -25.70 -38.50 25.23
CA ALA A 265 -25.64 -38.72 26.68
C ALA A 265 -26.11 -40.15 26.98
N THR A 266 -25.23 -40.94 27.60
CA THR A 266 -25.50 -42.29 28.11
C THR A 266 -26.01 -42.23 29.54
#